data_AF-A0A662Q3F7-F1
#
_entry.id   AF-A0A662Q3F7-F1
#
_cell.length_a   1.000
_cell.length_b   1.000
_cell.length_c   1.000
_cell.angle_alpha   90.00
_cell.angle_beta   90.00
_cell.angle_gamma   90.00
#
_symmetry.space_group_name_H-M   'P 1'
#
loop_
_entity.id
_entity.type
_entity.pdbx_description
1 polymer ?
#
loop_
_entity_poly.entity_id
_entity_poly.type
_entity_poly.pdbx_seq_one_letter_code
_entity_poly.pdbx_strand_id
1 'polypeptide(L)'
;NLAGYELGNIIWKEHALRNAISLQEAVDKAKHIAKLLKIMKILKIEADEDYARVMELASKHRLTFYDAAYAYLAEKHKLTLVTEDTELREKANTANIKAIPTDKFIQNRKQQPLRS
;
A
#
# COMPACT_ATOMS: atom_id res chain seq x y z
N ASN A 1 9.39 -2.60 4.29
CA ASN A 1 7.97 -2.24 4.15
C ASN A 1 7.93 -0.92 3.41
N LEU A 2 7.60 -0.95 2.10
CA LEU A 2 7.67 0.21 1.21
C LEU A 2 6.70 1.32 1.61
N ALA A 3 5.51 0.98 2.11
CA ALA A 3 4.49 1.93 2.52
C ALA A 3 4.99 3.00 3.49
N GLY A 4 5.89 2.63 4.42
CA GLY A 4 6.48 3.60 5.35
C GLY A 4 7.41 4.59 4.66
N TYR A 5 8.15 4.16 3.65
CA TYR A 5 9.03 5.02 2.86
C TYR A 5 8.23 5.92 1.91
N GLU A 6 7.13 5.42 1.31
CA GLU A 6 6.23 6.22 0.48
C GLU A 6 5.57 7.34 1.27
N LEU A 7 5.04 7.02 2.45
CA LEU A 7 4.45 7.99 3.37
C LEU A 7 5.48 9.01 3.86
N GLY A 8 6.70 8.57 4.18
CA GLY A 8 7.80 9.46 4.53
C GLY A 8 8.16 10.41 3.37
N ASN A 9 8.18 9.90 2.14
CA ASN A 9 8.47 10.70 0.94
C ASN A 9 7.40 11.77 0.69
N ILE A 10 6.13 11.48 0.95
CA ILE A 10 5.04 12.46 0.86
C ILE A 10 5.27 13.61 1.86
N ILE A 11 5.54 13.29 3.13
CA ILE A 11 5.83 14.30 4.17
C ILE A 11 7.06 15.12 3.80
N TRP A 12 8.12 14.47 3.32
CA TRP A 12 9.33 15.15 2.90
C TRP A 12 9.04 16.14 1.76
N LYS A 13 8.25 15.75 0.76
CA LYS A 13 7.87 16.65 -0.35
C LYS A 13 7.06 17.86 0.15
N GLU A 14 6.15 17.66 1.10
CA GLU A 14 5.37 18.76 1.71
C GLU A 14 6.27 19.77 2.41
N HIS A 15 7.28 19.31 3.14
CA HIS A 15 8.25 20.19 3.79
C HIS A 15 9.24 20.81 2.79
N ALA A 16 10.03 19.98 2.11
CA ALA A 16 11.22 20.39 1.39
C ALA A 16 10.95 20.98 0.00
N LEU A 17 9.89 20.54 -0.69
CA LEU A 17 9.58 21.00 -2.05
C LEU A 17 8.45 22.03 -2.08
N ARG A 18 7.50 21.92 -1.15
CA ARG A 18 6.29 22.76 -1.13
C ARG A 18 6.33 23.83 -0.04
N ASN A 19 7.25 23.74 0.93
CA ASN A 19 7.28 24.61 2.12
C ASN A 19 5.90 24.72 2.80
N ALA A 20 5.10 23.65 2.73
CA ALA A 20 3.72 23.65 3.22
C ALA A 20 3.65 23.39 4.74
N ILE A 21 4.70 22.79 5.30
CA ILE A 21 4.83 22.48 6.72
C ILE A 21 6.26 22.78 7.19
N SER A 22 6.42 23.11 8.46
CA SER A 22 7.72 23.25 9.11
C SER A 22 8.45 21.91 9.24
N LEU A 23 9.76 21.96 9.45
CA LEU A 23 10.56 20.76 9.72
C LEU A 23 10.06 20.02 10.97
N GLN A 24 9.67 20.78 12.00
CA GLN A 24 9.14 20.20 13.24
C GLN A 24 7.85 19.42 13.00
N GLU A 25 6.90 20.00 12.25
CA GLU A 25 5.67 19.31 11.86
C GLU A 25 5.94 18.07 11.01
N ALA A 26 6.91 18.14 10.08
CA ALA A 26 7.30 17.00 9.25
C ALA A 26 7.86 15.85 10.10
N VAL A 27 8.74 16.16 11.05
CA VAL A 27 9.32 15.18 11.99
C VAL A 27 8.23 14.55 12.85
N ASP A 28 7.29 15.34 13.37
CA ASP A 28 6.22 14.82 14.22
C ASP A 28 5.23 13.96 13.42
N LYS A 29 4.87 14.36 12.19
CA LYS A 29 4.09 13.51 11.27
C LYS A 29 4.81 12.19 10.98
N ALA A 30 6.11 12.21 10.70
CA ALA A 30 6.87 10.98 10.45
C ALA A 30 6.87 10.03 11.66
N LYS A 31 7.02 10.57 12.88
CA LYS A 31 6.90 9.79 14.12
C LYS A 31 5.51 9.18 14.29
N HIS A 32 4.45 9.91 13.95
CA HIS A 32 3.08 9.39 14.00
C HIS A 32 2.87 8.25 13.01
N ILE A 33 3.38 8.38 11.79
CA ILE A 33 3.33 7.29 10.80
C ILE A 33 4.09 6.06 11.29
N ALA A 34 5.27 6.23 11.88
CA ALA A 34 6.02 5.11 12.46
C ALA A 34 5.21 4.40 13.57
N LYS A 35 4.49 5.14 14.42
CA LYS A 35 3.60 4.55 15.44
C LYS A 35 2.41 3.81 14.81
N LEU A 36 1.79 4.37 13.78
CA LEU A 36 0.68 3.74 13.06
C LEU A 36 1.13 2.42 12.41
N LEU A 37 2.28 2.40 11.75
CA LEU A 37 2.81 1.19 11.11
C LEU A 37 3.12 0.08 12.12
N LYS A 38 3.47 0.42 13.36
CA LYS A 38 3.73 -0.57 14.43
C LYS A 38 2.48 -1.33 14.89
N ILE A 39 1.30 -0.72 14.78
CA ILE A 39 0.04 -1.38 15.15
C ILE A 39 -0.60 -2.12 13.97
N MET A 40 -0.07 -1.95 12.75
CA MET A 40 -0.51 -2.68 11.57
C MET A 40 0.19 -4.04 11.49
N LYS A 41 -0.52 -5.06 11.01
CA LYS A 41 0.11 -6.32 10.59
C LYS A 41 0.89 -6.06 9.29
N ILE A 42 2.21 -6.05 9.37
CA ILE A 42 3.09 -5.88 8.20
C ILE A 42 3.29 -7.25 7.54
N LEU A 43 2.79 -7.40 6.33
CA LEU A 43 3.08 -8.56 5.49
C LEU A 43 4.40 -8.33 4.74
N LYS A 44 5.20 -9.38 4.61
CA LYS A 44 6.47 -9.37 3.89
C LYS A 44 6.53 -10.58 2.95
N ILE A 45 7.28 -10.39 1.88
CA ILE A 45 7.77 -11.46 1.01
C ILE A 45 9.02 -11.97 1.71
N GLU A 46 9.05 -13.25 2.07
CA GLU A 46 10.14 -13.83 2.86
C GLU A 46 10.79 -15.03 2.17
N ALA A 47 10.03 -15.76 1.34
CA ALA A 47 10.49 -16.96 0.66
C ALA A 47 10.91 -16.66 -0.80
N ASP A 48 11.88 -17.41 -1.33
CA ASP A 48 12.36 -17.27 -2.70
C ASP A 48 11.22 -17.48 -3.72
N GLU A 49 10.30 -18.39 -3.42
CA GLU A 49 9.11 -18.63 -4.25
C GLU A 49 8.20 -17.40 -4.31
N ASP A 50 8.11 -16.61 -3.24
CA ASP A 50 7.33 -15.39 -3.24
C ASP A 50 7.96 -14.35 -4.18
N TYR A 51 9.30 -14.21 -4.14
CA TYR A 51 10.03 -13.31 -5.04
C TYR A 51 9.86 -13.72 -6.51
N ALA A 52 9.94 -15.02 -6.81
CA ALA A 52 9.70 -15.54 -8.15
C ALA A 52 8.29 -15.21 -8.64
N ARG A 53 7.26 -15.48 -7.81
CA ARG A 53 5.86 -15.19 -8.15
C ARG A 53 5.60 -13.71 -8.37
N VAL A 54 6.21 -12.84 -7.58
CA VAL A 54 6.11 -11.39 -7.77
C VAL A 54 6.77 -10.96 -9.07
N MET A 55 7.93 -11.52 -9.42
CA MET A 55 8.60 -11.22 -10.68
C MET A 55 7.79 -11.67 -11.89
N GLU A 56 7.18 -12.86 -11.84
CA GLU A 56 6.27 -13.36 -12.87
C GLU A 56 5.06 -12.44 -13.05
N LEU A 57 4.43 -12.04 -11.95
CA LEU A 57 3.28 -11.13 -11.97
C LEU A 57 3.66 -9.76 -12.55
N ALA A 58 4.79 -9.20 -12.10
CA ALA A 58 5.33 -7.94 -12.59
C ALA A 58 5.56 -7.97 -14.10
N SER A 59 6.23 -9.02 -14.59
CA SER A 59 6.56 -9.20 -16.00
C SER A 59 5.30 -9.38 -16.85
N LYS A 60 4.37 -10.23 -16.40
CA LYS A 60 3.14 -10.53 -17.14
C LYS A 60 2.22 -9.32 -17.29
N HIS A 61 2.09 -8.52 -16.24
CA HIS A 61 1.15 -7.39 -16.20
C HIS A 61 1.82 -6.03 -16.39
N ARG A 62 3.13 -5.99 -16.68
CA ARG A 62 3.94 -4.77 -16.81
C ARG A 62 3.82 -3.86 -15.58
N LEU A 63 3.86 -4.44 -14.40
CA LEU A 63 3.88 -3.72 -13.13
C LEU A 63 5.32 -3.49 -12.70
N THR A 64 5.55 -2.46 -11.88
CA THR A 64 6.81 -2.42 -11.12
C THR A 64 6.84 -3.60 -10.16
N PHE A 65 8.04 -4.02 -9.74
CA PHE A 65 8.17 -5.10 -8.74
C PHE A 65 7.43 -4.75 -7.44
N TYR A 66 7.38 -3.47 -7.07
CA TYR A 66 6.68 -2.99 -5.88
C TYR A 66 5.16 -3.14 -6.00
N ASP A 67 4.58 -2.73 -7.13
CA ASP A 67 3.13 -2.85 -7.35
C ASP A 67 2.70 -4.31 -7.43
N ALA A 68 3.50 -5.15 -8.09
CA ALA A 68 3.30 -6.59 -8.14
C ALA A 68 3.40 -7.23 -6.74
N ALA A 69 4.32 -6.77 -5.88
CA ALA A 69 4.44 -7.27 -4.52
C ALA A 69 3.18 -7.00 -3.70
N TYR A 70 2.58 -5.82 -3.81
CA TYR A 70 1.32 -5.51 -3.13
C TYR A 70 0.16 -6.36 -3.63
N ALA A 71 0.03 -6.52 -4.95
CA ALA A 71 -1.00 -7.35 -5.55
C ALA A 71 -0.85 -8.82 -5.16
N TYR A 72 0.36 -9.37 -5.24
CA TYR A 72 0.67 -10.74 -4.85
C TYR A 72 0.38 -11.00 -3.37
N LEU A 73 0.79 -10.10 -2.46
CA LEU A 73 0.50 -10.27 -1.03
C LEU A 73 -1.01 -10.23 -0.75
N ALA A 74 -1.77 -9.40 -1.46
CA ALA A 74 -3.22 -9.40 -1.35
C ALA A 74 -3.82 -10.73 -1.82
N GLU A 75 -3.37 -11.27 -2.95
CA GLU A 75 -3.79 -12.58 -3.46
C GLU A 75 -3.44 -13.72 -2.47
N LYS A 76 -2.16 -13.85 -2.11
CA LYS A 76 -1.61 -14.89 -1.23
C LYS A 76 -2.38 -14.98 0.09
N HIS A 77 -2.76 -13.84 0.65
CA HIS A 77 -3.45 -13.75 1.93
C HIS A 77 -4.98 -13.59 1.81
N LYS A 78 -5.54 -13.69 0.59
CA LYS A 78 -6.99 -13.53 0.31
C LYS A 78 -7.56 -12.20 0.84
N LEU A 79 -6.77 -11.14 0.74
CA LEU A 79 -7.14 -9.78 1.15
C LEU A 79 -7.65 -8.98 -0.04
N THR A 80 -8.28 -7.84 0.25
CA THR A 80 -8.59 -6.82 -0.77
C THR A 80 -7.43 -5.83 -0.83
N LEU A 81 -6.86 -5.62 -2.02
CA LEU A 81 -5.89 -4.56 -2.25
C LEU A 81 -6.61 -3.20 -2.23
N VAL A 82 -6.18 -2.30 -1.38
CA VAL A 82 -6.69 -0.92 -1.34
C VAL A 82 -5.60 0.00 -1.86
N THR A 83 -5.86 0.71 -2.96
CA THR A 83 -4.89 1.61 -3.58
C THR A 83 -5.58 2.70 -4.40
N GLU A 84 -4.99 3.90 -4.42
CA GLU A 84 -5.41 5.02 -5.28
C GLU A 84 -4.79 4.95 -6.68
N ASP A 85 -3.80 4.09 -6.91
CA ASP A 85 -3.24 3.88 -8.23
C ASP A 85 -4.21 3.13 -9.15
N THR A 86 -4.72 3.83 -10.17
CA THR A 86 -5.66 3.28 -11.14
C THR A 86 -5.06 2.17 -12.00
N GLU A 87 -3.81 2.34 -12.45
CA GLU A 87 -3.13 1.38 -13.30
C GLU A 87 -2.89 0.06 -12.55
N LEU A 88 -2.49 0.14 -11.28
CA LEU A 88 -2.37 -1.02 -10.40
C LEU A 88 -3.73 -1.70 -10.18
N ARG A 89 -4.80 -0.95 -9.90
CA ARG A 89 -6.14 -1.55 -9.72
C ARG A 89 -6.60 -2.30 -10.97
N GLU A 90 -6.44 -1.72 -12.14
CA GLU A 90 -6.85 -2.32 -13.41
C GLU A 90 -6.07 -3.62 -13.66
N LYS A 91 -4.74 -3.57 -13.54
CA LYS A 91 -3.88 -4.74 -13.74
C LYS A 91 -4.11 -5.84 -12.70
N ALA A 92 -4.32 -5.47 -11.43
CA ALA A 92 -4.67 -6.42 -10.38
C ALA A 92 -6.01 -7.10 -10.69
N ASN A 93 -7.03 -6.36 -11.12
CA ASN A 93 -8.32 -6.93 -11.49
C ASN A 93 -8.20 -7.85 -12.72
N THR A 94 -7.37 -7.52 -13.72
CA THR A 94 -7.06 -8.44 -14.84
C THR A 94 -6.37 -9.73 -14.37
N ALA A 95 -5.61 -9.68 -13.27
CA ALA A 95 -5.02 -10.84 -12.62
C ALA A 95 -5.99 -11.57 -11.67
N ASN A 96 -7.28 -11.22 -11.66
CA ASN A 96 -8.30 -11.71 -10.71
C ASN A 96 -8.00 -11.40 -9.22
N ILE A 97 -7.20 -10.37 -8.97
CA ILE A 97 -6.87 -9.89 -7.62
C ILE A 97 -7.80 -8.73 -7.30
N LYS A 98 -8.60 -8.86 -6.24
CA LYS A 98 -9.60 -7.84 -5.88
C LYS A 98 -8.91 -6.55 -5.43
N ALA A 99 -9.09 -5.48 -6.19
CA ALA A 99 -8.56 -4.14 -5.86
C ALA A 99 -9.65 -3.06 -5.84
N ILE A 100 -9.63 -2.16 -4.86
CA ILE A 100 -10.59 -1.05 -4.70
C ILE A 100 -9.90 0.27 -4.27
N PRO A 101 -10.51 1.44 -4.58
CA PRO A 101 -10.04 2.71 -4.02
C PRO A 101 -10.41 2.85 -2.53
N THR A 102 -9.72 3.75 -1.84
CA THR A 102 -9.85 4.01 -0.40
C THR A 102 -11.25 4.42 -0.02
N ASP A 103 -11.89 5.31 -0.79
CA ASP A 103 -13.25 5.76 -0.52
C ASP A 103 -14.26 4.61 -0.51
N LYS A 104 -14.12 3.68 -1.46
CA LYS A 104 -14.96 2.47 -1.51
C LYS A 104 -14.71 1.56 -0.32
N PHE A 105 -13.46 1.41 0.12
CA PHE A 105 -13.13 0.66 1.33
C PHE A 105 -13.77 1.27 2.58
N ILE A 106 -13.70 2.60 2.74
CA ILE A 106 -14.31 3.33 3.86
C ILE A 106 -15.83 3.18 3.85
N GLN A 107 -16.48 3.31 2.68
CA GLN A 107 -17.93 3.12 2.55
C GLN A 107 -18.35 1.70 2.96
N ASN A 108 -17.64 0.67 2.50
CA ASN A 108 -17.92 -0.72 2.87
C ASN A 108 -17.80 -0.96 4.38
N ARG A 109 -16.82 -0.31 5.04
CA ARG A 109 -16.64 -0.36 6.50
C ARG A 109 -17.76 0.34 7.27
N LYS A 110 -18.32 1.42 6.74
CA LYS A 110 -19.47 2.10 7.35
C LYS A 110 -20.75 1.27 7.29
N GLN A 111 -20.88 0.40 6.28
CA GLN A 111 -22.04 -0.49 6.10
C GLN A 111 -21.92 -1.81 6.87
N GLN A 112 -20.72 -2.17 7.34
CA GLN A 112 -20.47 -3.31 8.24
C GLN A 112 -19.97 -2.79 9.60
N PRO A 113 -20.86 -2.48 10.56
CA PRO A 113 -20.40 -2.06 11.89
C PRO A 113 -19.46 -3.12 12.47
N LEU A 114 -18.40 -2.66 13.14
CA LEU A 114 -17.42 -3.51 13.83
C LEU A 114 -18.18 -4.54 14.67
N ARG A 115 -18.04 -5.82 14.34
CA ARG A 115 -18.43 -6.88 15.27
C ARG A 115 -17.49 -6.77 16.47
N SER A 116 -18.01 -6.18 17.54
CA SER A 116 -17.44 -6.21 18.89
C SER A 116 -17.29 -7.64 19.38
#